data_AF-A0A1G7ZHF1-F1
#
_entry.id   AF-A0A1G7ZHF1-F1
#
_cell.length_a   1.000
_cell.length_b   1.000
_cell.length_c   1.000
_cell.angle_alpha   90.00
_cell.angle_beta   90.00
_cell.angle_gamma   90.00
#
_symmetry.space_group_name_H-M   'P 1'
#
loop_
_entity.id
_entity.type
_entity.pdbx_description
1 polymer ?
#
loop_
_entity_poly.entity_id
_entity_poly.type
_entity_poly.pdbx_seq_one_letter_code
_entity_poly.pdbx_strand_id
1 'polypeptide(L)'
;MSAPVCLPSWGHTWVDLPVLRLPSPGEDLIPCGSGCYQIPIHISAPSDPVERAVHRWFLGHHGAFLVWRFLADSLDRLIREHDSELVRLAALGYDAYSVMFAYAGSCSREVYEDVIRPMMVTFDPAFSGRWARDYEPLPGLLRRVRTALGPVAAEPLFSASKANLVAHMEVMRKLVPDGQSLLRESGRTRVPTTDAERARFDEFFLVSRENVCVSRYAAHRTAVLTAIDQDLAEQPLRPEYRDTLRTLLTHL
;
A
#
# COMPACT_ATOMS: atom_id res chain seq x y z
N MET A 1 0.71 -12.57 28.69
CA MET A 1 2.08 -12.96 28.30
C MET A 1 2.27 -12.51 26.87
N SER A 2 3.07 -11.47 26.64
CA SER A 2 3.33 -10.95 25.29
C SER A 2 4.16 -11.97 24.52
N ALA A 3 3.66 -12.41 23.37
CA ALA A 3 4.42 -13.29 22.49
C ALA A 3 5.75 -12.60 22.13
N PRO A 4 6.86 -13.36 22.05
CA PRO A 4 8.12 -12.80 21.58
C PRO A 4 7.91 -12.20 20.19
N VAL A 5 8.49 -11.02 19.97
CA VAL A 5 8.60 -10.40 18.65
C VAL A 5 9.48 -11.35 17.82
N CYS A 6 8.88 -12.36 17.22
CA CYS A 6 9.56 -13.17 16.23
C CYS A 6 9.95 -12.21 15.11
N LEU A 7 11.24 -11.96 14.97
CA LEU A 7 11.78 -11.49 13.70
C LEU A 7 11.35 -12.55 12.68
N PRO A 8 10.67 -12.18 11.58
CA PRO A 8 10.37 -13.15 10.55
C PRO A 8 11.67 -13.82 10.10
N SER A 9 11.63 -15.13 9.83
CA SER A 9 12.76 -15.91 9.30
C SER A 9 13.18 -15.46 7.89
N TRP A 10 12.46 -14.49 7.34
CA TRP A 10 12.62 -13.92 6.01
C TRP A 10 13.01 -12.47 6.20
N GLY A 11 14.22 -12.13 5.76
CA GLY A 11 14.74 -10.78 5.71
C GLY A 11 15.45 -10.61 4.38
N HIS A 12 14.97 -9.69 3.56
CA HIS A 12 15.74 -9.27 2.39
C HIS A 12 16.97 -8.53 2.92
N THR A 13 18.17 -9.01 2.61
CA THR A 13 19.45 -8.32 2.92
C THR A 13 19.58 -6.96 2.23
N TRP A 14 18.58 -6.55 1.45
CA TRP A 14 18.60 -5.42 0.53
C TRP A 14 17.81 -4.19 1.01
N VAL A 15 16.98 -4.31 2.06
CA VAL A 15 16.06 -3.24 2.45
C VAL A 15 16.02 -3.06 3.97
N ASP A 16 16.54 -1.93 4.44
CA ASP A 16 16.44 -1.50 5.84
C ASP A 16 15.09 -0.83 6.10
N LEU A 17 14.03 -1.66 6.18
CA LEU A 17 12.69 -1.24 6.56
C LEU A 17 12.15 -2.11 7.68
N PRO A 18 11.39 -1.53 8.63
CA PRO A 18 10.72 -2.30 9.66
C PRO A 18 9.65 -3.19 9.05
N VAL A 19 9.45 -4.38 9.63
CA VAL A 19 8.33 -5.26 9.26
C VAL A 19 7.02 -4.54 9.56
N LEU A 20 6.21 -4.31 8.53
CA LEU A 20 4.90 -3.69 8.67
C LEU A 20 3.91 -4.71 9.24
N ARG A 21 3.41 -4.43 10.45
CA ARG A 21 2.48 -5.34 11.13
C ARG A 21 1.06 -4.85 10.92
N LEU A 22 0.26 -5.71 10.31
CA LEU A 22 -1.15 -5.46 10.00
C LEU A 22 -1.97 -6.67 10.42
N PRO A 23 -3.23 -6.49 10.83
CA PRO A 23 -4.13 -7.62 10.89
C PRO A 23 -4.53 -8.05 9.47
N SER A 24 -5.18 -9.21 9.37
CA SER A 24 -5.75 -9.65 8.09
C SER A 24 -6.85 -8.67 7.63
N PRO A 25 -7.11 -8.53 6.32
CA PRO A 25 -8.22 -7.69 5.84
C PRO A 25 -9.54 -8.10 6.48
N GLY A 26 -10.30 -7.12 6.98
CA GLY A 26 -11.57 -7.34 7.68
C GLY A 26 -11.45 -7.67 9.17
N GLU A 27 -10.24 -7.89 9.69
CA GLU A 27 -10.02 -8.08 11.12
C GLU A 27 -9.83 -6.74 11.85
N ASP A 28 -10.41 -6.68 13.04
CA ASP A 28 -10.36 -5.50 13.92
C ASP A 28 -8.97 -5.30 14.55
N LEU A 29 -8.68 -4.05 14.90
CA LEU A 29 -7.56 -3.73 15.79
C LEU A 29 -7.95 -4.08 17.23
N ILE A 30 -7.04 -4.70 17.96
CA ILE A 30 -7.29 -5.04 19.37
C ILE A 30 -6.92 -3.88 20.31
N PRO A 31 -7.51 -3.80 21.52
CA PRO A 31 -7.02 -2.90 22.55
C PRO A 31 -5.54 -3.15 22.88
N CYS A 32 -4.80 -2.09 23.22
CA CYS A 32 -3.41 -2.23 23.61
C CYS A 32 -3.31 -2.85 25.01
N GLY A 33 -2.44 -3.85 25.16
CA GLY A 33 -1.99 -4.28 26.48
C GLY A 33 -1.18 -3.19 27.19
N SER A 34 -1.14 -3.23 28.52
CA SER A 34 -0.28 -2.36 29.32
C SER A 34 1.19 -2.47 28.89
N GLY A 35 1.81 -1.34 28.53
CA GLY A 35 3.21 -1.30 28.08
C GLY A 35 3.47 -1.68 26.62
N CYS A 36 2.43 -1.90 25.80
CA CYS A 36 2.57 -2.18 24.35
C CYS A 36 2.82 -0.93 23.48
N TYR A 37 3.08 0.23 24.08
CA TYR A 37 3.18 1.50 23.38
C TYR A 37 4.59 2.08 23.53
N GLN A 38 5.09 2.64 22.42
CA GLN A 38 6.36 3.38 22.27
C GLN A 38 7.61 2.55 21.94
N ILE A 39 7.56 1.67 20.94
CA ILE A 39 8.79 1.39 20.18
C ILE A 39 8.81 2.41 19.05
N PRO A 40 9.72 3.40 19.07
CA PRO A 40 9.86 4.33 17.96
C PRO A 40 10.20 3.54 16.69
N ILE A 41 9.46 3.80 15.62
CA ILE A 41 9.75 3.24 14.31
C ILE A 41 10.46 4.33 13.53
N HIS A 42 11.76 4.13 13.28
CA HIS A 42 12.57 5.03 12.51
C HIS A 42 12.75 4.45 11.10
N ILE A 43 12.53 5.29 10.09
CA ILE A 43 12.71 4.93 8.68
C ILE A 43 13.55 6.04 8.06
N SER A 44 14.64 5.68 7.39
CA SER A 44 15.52 6.64 6.72
C SER A 44 15.68 6.25 5.26
N ALA A 45 15.60 7.25 4.39
CA ALA A 45 15.85 7.06 2.97
C ALA A 45 17.35 6.88 2.71
N PRO A 46 17.76 5.88 1.90
CA PRO A 46 19.15 5.76 1.45
C PRO A 46 19.60 6.95 0.60
N SER A 47 20.88 7.30 0.70
CA SER A 47 21.49 8.35 -0.13
C SER A 47 21.79 7.88 -1.55
N ASP A 48 22.18 6.61 -1.72
CA ASP A 48 22.41 6.01 -3.04
C ASP A 48 21.11 5.99 -3.88
N PRO A 49 21.13 6.45 -5.14
CA PRO A 49 19.91 6.52 -5.96
C PRO A 49 19.25 5.16 -6.25
N VAL A 50 20.03 4.09 -6.39
CA VAL A 50 19.50 2.75 -6.67
C VAL A 50 18.91 2.14 -5.39
N GLU A 51 19.60 2.25 -4.27
CA GLU A 51 19.07 1.84 -2.97
C GLU A 51 17.81 2.62 -2.61
N ARG A 52 17.77 3.93 -2.89
CA ARG A 52 16.57 4.76 -2.70
C ARG A 52 15.42 4.32 -3.60
N ALA A 53 15.68 3.90 -4.84
CA ALA A 53 14.65 3.36 -5.71
C ALA A 53 14.03 2.08 -5.13
N VAL A 54 14.86 1.16 -4.61
CA VAL A 54 14.39 -0.04 -3.92
C VAL A 54 13.64 0.34 -2.63
N HIS A 55 14.15 1.27 -1.84
CA HIS A 55 13.49 1.76 -0.63
C HIS A 55 12.10 2.33 -0.94
N ARG A 56 11.99 3.20 -1.95
CA ARG A 56 10.71 3.76 -2.40
C ARG A 56 9.76 2.69 -2.91
N TRP A 57 10.27 1.67 -3.61
CA TRP A 57 9.47 0.53 -4.04
C TRP A 57 8.81 -0.15 -2.85
N PHE A 58 9.56 -0.50 -1.81
CA PHE A 58 9.00 -1.18 -0.63
C PHE A 58 8.13 -0.26 0.24
N LEU A 59 8.63 0.94 0.58
CA LEU A 59 7.93 1.88 1.45
C LEU A 59 6.63 2.40 0.81
N GLY A 60 6.61 2.59 -0.52
CA GLY A 60 5.38 2.93 -1.24
C GLY A 60 4.32 1.83 -1.16
N HIS A 61 4.73 0.56 -1.18
CA HIS A 61 3.80 -0.56 -0.97
C HIS A 61 3.34 -0.64 0.49
N HIS A 62 4.21 -0.36 1.48
CA HIS A 62 3.79 -0.21 2.88
C HIS A 62 2.70 0.87 3.03
N GLY A 63 2.91 2.03 2.42
CA GLY A 63 1.91 3.09 2.36
C GLY A 63 0.62 2.64 1.67
N ALA A 64 0.71 1.88 0.57
CA ALA A 64 -0.45 1.33 -0.11
C ALA A 64 -1.26 0.37 0.78
N PHE A 65 -0.62 -0.54 1.53
CA PHE A 65 -1.33 -1.41 2.47
C PHE A 65 -2.13 -0.63 3.53
N LEU A 66 -1.53 0.42 4.08
CA LEU A 66 -2.17 1.30 5.07
C LEU A 66 -3.36 2.04 4.46
N VAL A 67 -3.19 2.59 3.25
CA VAL A 67 -4.25 3.28 2.52
C VAL A 67 -5.38 2.32 2.11
N TRP A 68 -5.08 1.08 1.73
CA TRP A 68 -6.10 0.08 1.41
C TRP A 68 -6.94 -0.29 2.62
N ARG A 69 -6.34 -0.45 3.80
CA ARG A 69 -7.13 -0.66 5.03
C ARG A 69 -8.06 0.52 5.29
N PHE A 70 -7.53 1.74 5.24
CA PHE A 70 -8.33 2.96 5.41
C PHE A 70 -9.48 3.05 4.39
N LEU A 71 -9.21 2.73 3.12
CA LEU A 71 -10.24 2.69 2.07
C LEU A 71 -11.28 1.60 2.36
N ALA A 72 -10.87 0.40 2.75
CA ALA A 72 -11.79 -0.68 3.07
C ALA A 72 -12.75 -0.28 4.19
N ASP A 73 -12.21 0.25 5.29
CA ASP A 73 -12.99 0.72 6.44
C ASP A 73 -13.94 1.87 6.06
N SER A 74 -13.45 2.84 5.27
CA SER A 74 -14.24 3.99 4.82
C SER A 74 -15.37 3.58 3.87
N LEU A 75 -15.08 2.71 2.90
CA LEU A 75 -16.08 2.22 1.94
C LEU A 75 -17.13 1.35 2.63
N ASP A 76 -16.73 0.48 3.55
CA ASP A 76 -17.65 -0.36 4.31
C ASP A 76 -18.57 0.49 5.20
N ARG A 77 -18.02 1.55 5.82
CA ARG A 77 -18.81 2.53 6.56
C ARG A 77 -19.78 3.32 5.66
N LEU A 78 -19.36 3.74 4.47
CA LEU A 78 -20.24 4.44 3.50
C LEU A 78 -21.45 3.63 3.04
N ILE A 79 -21.35 2.30 3.06
CA ILE A 79 -22.49 1.43 2.73
C ILE A 79 -23.59 1.51 3.79
N ARG A 80 -23.23 1.84 5.04
CA ARG A 80 -24.15 1.99 6.17
C ARG A 80 -24.53 3.44 6.43
N GLU A 81 -23.58 4.35 6.24
CA GLU A 81 -23.66 5.75 6.58
C GLU A 81 -23.47 6.59 5.32
N HIS A 82 -24.53 7.25 4.85
CA HIS A 82 -24.50 8.05 3.63
C HIS A 82 -23.92 9.46 3.90
N ASP A 83 -22.70 9.50 4.42
CA ASP A 83 -22.01 10.72 4.85
C ASP A 83 -21.17 11.31 3.71
N SER A 84 -21.48 12.54 3.30
CA SER A 84 -20.78 13.24 2.22
C SER A 84 -19.34 13.61 2.58
N GLU A 85 -19.02 13.82 3.86
CA GLU A 85 -17.65 14.05 4.30
C GLU A 85 -16.82 12.77 4.17
N LEU A 86 -17.40 11.63 4.54
CA LEU A 86 -16.75 10.34 4.38
C LEU A 86 -16.53 9.98 2.90
N VAL A 87 -17.42 10.40 1.99
CA VAL A 87 -17.19 10.28 0.54
C VAL A 87 -15.95 11.07 0.11
N ARG A 88 -15.80 12.32 0.57
CA ARG A 88 -14.61 13.15 0.27
C ARG A 88 -13.34 12.52 0.83
N LEU A 89 -13.41 12.02 2.06
CA LEU A 89 -12.29 11.39 2.72
C LEU A 89 -11.87 10.07 2.04
N ALA A 90 -12.83 9.25 1.59
CA ALA A 90 -12.53 8.05 0.80
C ALA A 90 -11.95 8.40 -0.59
N ALA A 91 -12.41 9.49 -1.22
CA ALA A 91 -11.83 9.99 -2.47
C ALA A 91 -10.36 10.40 -2.28
N LEU A 92 -10.07 11.14 -1.20
CA LEU A 92 -8.69 11.48 -0.80
C LEU A 92 -7.82 10.24 -0.57
N GLY A 93 -8.40 9.14 -0.07
CA GLY A 93 -7.72 7.85 0.03
C GLY A 93 -7.26 7.30 -1.32
N TYR A 94 -8.09 7.41 -2.36
CA TYR A 94 -7.69 7.01 -3.72
C TYR A 94 -6.63 7.95 -4.31
N ASP A 95 -6.69 9.25 -4.02
CA ASP A 95 -5.66 10.20 -4.43
C ASP A 95 -4.32 9.86 -3.76
N ALA A 96 -4.32 9.59 -2.45
CA ALA A 96 -3.14 9.13 -1.72
C ALA A 96 -2.61 7.79 -2.25
N TYR A 97 -3.49 6.86 -2.65
CA TYR A 97 -3.05 5.62 -3.30
C TYR A 97 -2.39 5.89 -4.66
N SER A 98 -2.84 6.92 -5.39
CA SER A 98 -2.19 7.36 -6.63
C SER A 98 -0.78 7.90 -6.36
N VAL A 99 -0.60 8.60 -5.23
CA VAL A 99 0.73 9.00 -4.75
C VAL A 99 1.60 7.79 -4.46
N MET A 100 1.07 6.72 -3.84
CA MET A 100 1.83 5.49 -3.57
C MET A 100 2.36 4.84 -4.86
N PHE A 101 1.56 4.80 -5.92
CA PHE A 101 2.01 4.31 -7.23
C PHE A 101 3.16 5.16 -7.77
N ALA A 102 2.99 6.49 -7.80
CA ALA A 102 4.01 7.39 -8.32
C ALA A 102 5.30 7.35 -7.49
N TYR A 103 5.17 7.21 -6.17
CA TYR A 103 6.27 7.08 -5.22
C TYR A 103 7.08 5.80 -5.47
N ALA A 104 6.41 4.64 -5.42
CA ALA A 104 7.04 3.34 -5.66
C ALA A 104 7.61 3.23 -7.09
N GLY A 105 6.89 3.75 -8.08
CA GLY A 105 7.28 3.73 -9.50
C GLY A 105 8.20 4.89 -9.93
N SER A 106 8.80 5.61 -8.99
CA SER A 106 9.58 6.82 -9.31
C SER A 106 10.93 6.55 -9.98
N CYS A 107 11.48 5.33 -9.85
CA CYS A 107 12.75 4.93 -10.44
C CYS A 107 12.78 5.02 -11.98
N SER A 108 13.98 4.96 -12.57
CA SER A 108 14.11 4.85 -14.02
C SER A 108 13.71 3.45 -14.49
N ARG A 109 13.48 3.30 -15.79
CA ARG A 109 13.15 1.99 -16.38
C ARG A 109 14.30 1.01 -16.19
N GLU A 110 15.53 1.48 -16.37
CA GLU A 110 16.77 0.69 -16.24
C GLU A 110 16.89 0.14 -14.81
N VAL A 111 16.72 0.98 -13.78
CA VAL A 111 16.74 0.53 -12.38
C VAL A 111 15.62 -0.49 -12.10
N TYR A 112 14.44 -0.30 -12.69
CA TYR A 112 13.37 -1.28 -12.55
C TYR A 112 13.72 -2.63 -13.21
N GLU A 113 14.21 -2.62 -14.45
CA GLU A 113 14.54 -3.82 -15.21
C GLU A 113 15.76 -4.57 -14.68
N ASP A 114 16.77 -3.86 -14.19
CA ASP A 114 18.06 -4.43 -13.77
C ASP A 114 18.10 -4.80 -12.28
N VAL A 115 17.25 -4.18 -11.45
CA VAL A 115 17.28 -4.38 -9.98
C VAL A 115 15.93 -4.86 -9.44
N ILE A 116 14.87 -4.05 -9.56
CA ILE A 116 13.60 -4.33 -8.88
C ILE A 116 12.90 -5.57 -9.46
N ARG A 117 12.78 -5.65 -10.79
CA ARG A 117 12.11 -6.76 -11.46
C ARG A 117 12.84 -8.09 -11.25
N PRO A 118 14.19 -8.17 -11.35
CA PRO A 118 14.93 -9.38 -10.98
C PRO A 118 14.69 -9.81 -9.53
N MET A 119 14.65 -8.88 -8.57
CA MET A 119 14.30 -9.21 -7.17
C MET A 119 12.92 -9.89 -7.08
N MET A 120 11.91 -9.36 -7.78
CA MET A 120 10.57 -9.94 -7.81
C MET A 120 10.56 -11.33 -8.46
N VAL A 121 11.25 -11.49 -9.60
CA VAL A 121 11.33 -12.77 -10.33
C VAL A 121 12.06 -13.85 -9.54
N THR A 122 13.17 -13.49 -8.88
CA THR A 122 13.91 -14.41 -8.00
C THR A 122 13.05 -14.86 -6.82
N PHE A 123 12.20 -13.97 -6.29
CA PHE A 123 11.28 -14.34 -5.23
C PHE A 123 10.15 -15.25 -5.72
N ASP A 124 9.49 -14.89 -6.82
CA ASP A 124 8.55 -15.77 -7.53
C ASP A 124 8.42 -15.38 -9.02
N PRO A 125 8.57 -16.31 -9.98
CA PRO A 125 8.47 -16.00 -11.40
C PRO A 125 7.07 -15.52 -11.83
N ALA A 126 6.03 -15.75 -11.02
CA ALA A 126 4.66 -15.29 -11.27
C ALA A 126 4.28 -14.05 -10.44
N PHE A 127 5.23 -13.41 -9.74
CA PHE A 127 4.97 -12.35 -8.76
C PHE A 127 4.03 -11.27 -9.28
N SER A 128 3.00 -10.94 -8.50
CA SER A 128 1.94 -10.05 -8.97
C SER A 128 1.30 -9.23 -7.86
N GLY A 129 1.02 -7.95 -8.16
CA GLY A 129 0.16 -7.11 -7.33
C GLY A 129 -1.25 -7.67 -7.10
N ARG A 130 -1.71 -8.61 -7.96
CA ARG A 130 -2.98 -9.34 -7.76
C ARG A 130 -2.99 -10.15 -6.46
N TRP A 131 -1.83 -10.48 -5.91
CA TRP A 131 -1.70 -11.27 -4.69
C TRP A 131 -1.94 -10.45 -3.41
N ALA A 132 -2.05 -9.12 -3.51
CA ALA A 132 -2.32 -8.24 -2.38
C ALA A 132 -3.70 -8.52 -1.76
N ARG A 133 -3.72 -9.02 -0.51
CA ARG A 133 -4.96 -9.35 0.21
C ARG A 133 -5.83 -8.12 0.47
N ASP A 134 -5.23 -6.99 0.84
CA ASP A 134 -5.98 -5.80 1.27
C ASP A 134 -6.61 -5.03 0.10
N TYR A 135 -6.10 -5.22 -1.13
CA TYR A 135 -6.71 -4.61 -2.32
C TYR A 135 -7.93 -5.38 -2.81
N GLU A 136 -7.96 -6.72 -2.65
CA GLU A 136 -8.99 -7.59 -3.20
C GLU A 136 -10.45 -7.18 -2.88
N PRO A 137 -10.79 -6.73 -1.65
CA PRO A 137 -12.15 -6.30 -1.34
C PRO A 137 -12.56 -4.98 -2.01
N LEU A 138 -11.61 -4.10 -2.32
CA LEU A 138 -11.89 -2.69 -2.66
C LEU A 138 -12.78 -2.52 -3.89
N PRO A 139 -12.57 -3.21 -5.03
CA PRO A 139 -13.46 -3.09 -6.18
C PRO A 139 -14.90 -3.52 -5.87
N GLY A 140 -15.08 -4.51 -5.00
CA GLY A 140 -16.39 -4.98 -4.55
C GLY A 140 -17.09 -3.97 -3.64
N LEU A 141 -16.35 -3.43 -2.66
CA LEU A 141 -16.83 -2.39 -1.76
C LEU A 141 -17.22 -1.12 -2.51
N LEU A 142 -16.38 -0.66 -3.45
CA LEU A 142 -16.65 0.51 -4.27
C LEU A 142 -17.96 0.37 -5.07
N ARG A 143 -18.20 -0.80 -5.68
CA ARG A 143 -19.48 -1.07 -6.37
C ARG A 143 -20.68 -1.01 -5.43
N ARG A 144 -20.56 -1.59 -4.23
CA ARG A 144 -21.62 -1.57 -3.21
C ARG A 144 -21.91 -0.14 -2.74
N VAL A 145 -20.88 0.70 -2.55
CA VAL A 145 -21.03 2.13 -2.23
C VAL A 145 -21.82 2.86 -3.31
N ARG A 146 -21.52 2.63 -4.60
CA ARG A 146 -22.31 3.23 -5.70
C ARG A 146 -23.78 2.87 -5.65
N THR A 147 -24.07 1.60 -5.34
CA THR A 147 -25.44 1.12 -5.21
C THR A 147 -26.14 1.76 -4.01
N ALA A 148 -25.46 1.90 -2.87
CA ALA A 148 -26.01 2.48 -1.65
C ALA A 148 -26.27 4.00 -1.76
N LEU A 149 -25.29 4.76 -2.24
CA LEU A 149 -25.36 6.23 -2.32
C LEU A 149 -26.09 6.74 -3.58
N GLY A 150 -26.17 5.90 -4.62
CA GLY A 150 -26.57 6.32 -5.96
C GLY A 150 -25.43 7.01 -6.73
N PRO A 151 -25.59 7.16 -8.07
CA PRO A 151 -24.50 7.57 -8.95
C PRO A 151 -24.02 9.01 -8.70
N VAL A 152 -24.91 9.92 -8.32
CA VAL A 152 -24.56 11.35 -8.13
C VAL A 152 -23.72 11.54 -6.86
N ALA A 153 -24.17 10.99 -5.72
CA ALA A 153 -23.45 11.14 -4.46
C ALA A 153 -22.12 10.38 -4.42
N ALA A 154 -22.02 9.26 -5.15
CA ALA A 154 -20.78 8.49 -5.26
C ALA A 154 -19.78 9.05 -6.28
N GLU A 155 -20.14 10.04 -7.10
CA GLU A 155 -19.31 10.46 -8.24
C GLU A 155 -17.91 10.96 -7.85
N PRO A 156 -17.70 11.74 -6.77
CA PRO A 156 -16.35 12.16 -6.38
C PRO A 156 -15.42 10.97 -6.11
N LEU A 157 -15.92 9.96 -5.40
CA LEU A 157 -15.19 8.74 -5.08
C LEU A 157 -14.88 7.90 -6.33
N PHE A 158 -15.85 7.79 -7.24
CA PHE A 158 -15.65 7.05 -8.51
C PHE A 158 -14.69 7.76 -9.45
N SER A 159 -14.73 9.09 -9.50
CA SER A 159 -13.77 9.90 -10.25
C SER A 159 -12.36 9.72 -9.70
N ALA A 160 -12.16 9.77 -8.37
CA ALA A 160 -10.86 9.52 -7.74
C ALA A 160 -10.36 8.09 -8.00
N SER A 161 -11.24 7.07 -7.90
CA SER A 161 -10.87 5.69 -8.23
C SER A 161 -10.45 5.49 -9.69
N LYS A 162 -11.11 6.17 -10.64
CA LYS A 162 -10.70 6.17 -12.05
C LYS A 162 -9.35 6.86 -12.25
N ALA A 163 -9.15 8.03 -11.62
CA ALA A 163 -7.87 8.73 -11.66
C ALA A 163 -6.73 7.86 -11.09
N ASN A 164 -7.00 7.13 -10.01
CA ASN A 164 -6.07 6.16 -9.44
C ASN A 164 -5.71 5.02 -10.41
N LEU A 165 -6.69 4.49 -11.14
CA LEU A 165 -6.43 3.50 -12.19
C LEU A 165 -5.53 4.07 -13.30
N VAL A 166 -5.77 5.32 -13.71
CA VAL A 166 -4.91 6.00 -14.69
C VAL A 166 -3.49 6.15 -14.17
N ALA A 167 -3.31 6.59 -12.92
CA ALA A 167 -2.00 6.72 -12.29
C ALA A 167 -1.24 5.37 -12.25
N HIS A 168 -1.93 4.28 -11.93
CA HIS A 168 -1.35 2.93 -12.00
C HIS A 168 -0.90 2.58 -13.42
N MET A 169 -1.74 2.87 -14.43
CA MET A 169 -1.42 2.61 -15.83
C MET A 169 -0.23 3.45 -16.32
N GLU A 170 -0.07 4.68 -15.86
CA GLU A 170 1.08 5.53 -16.19
C GLU A 170 2.40 4.94 -15.68
N VAL A 171 2.41 4.45 -14.44
CA VAL A 171 3.58 3.74 -13.88
C VAL A 171 3.87 2.46 -14.66
N MET A 172 2.84 1.67 -14.98
CA MET A 172 2.99 0.47 -15.79
C MET A 172 3.55 0.78 -17.19
N ARG A 173 3.05 1.82 -17.86
CA ARG A 173 3.55 2.24 -19.18
C ARG A 173 5.00 2.71 -19.14
N LYS A 174 5.42 3.34 -18.03
CA LYS A 174 6.79 3.79 -17.81
C LYS A 174 7.75 2.62 -17.60
N LEU A 175 7.39 1.69 -16.70
CA LEU A 175 8.30 0.64 -16.23
C LEU A 175 8.22 -0.65 -17.04
N VAL A 176 7.07 -0.93 -17.64
CA VAL A 176 6.78 -2.16 -18.40
C VAL A 176 5.98 -1.81 -19.66
N PRO A 177 6.57 -1.07 -20.63
CA PRO A 177 5.85 -0.53 -21.79
C PRO A 177 5.20 -1.61 -22.67
N ASP A 178 5.77 -2.81 -22.73
CA ASP A 178 5.21 -3.95 -23.47
C ASP A 178 4.04 -4.64 -22.73
N GLY A 179 3.73 -4.18 -21.51
CA GLY A 179 2.53 -4.58 -20.75
C GLY A 179 2.51 -6.02 -20.27
N GLN A 180 3.64 -6.75 -20.37
CA GLN A 180 3.76 -8.11 -19.88
C GLN A 180 4.09 -8.10 -18.39
N SER A 181 3.10 -8.40 -17.55
CA SER A 181 3.36 -8.66 -16.14
C SER A 181 3.94 -10.06 -15.96
N LEU A 182 4.72 -10.28 -14.89
CA LEU A 182 5.26 -11.60 -14.54
C LEU A 182 4.15 -12.67 -14.43
N LEU A 183 2.96 -12.29 -13.95
CA LEU A 183 1.79 -13.17 -13.92
C LEU A 183 1.32 -13.62 -15.31
N ARG A 184 1.40 -12.74 -16.31
CA ARG A 184 1.08 -13.08 -17.71
C ARG A 184 2.15 -13.97 -18.31
N GLU A 185 3.42 -13.63 -18.09
CA GLU A 185 4.57 -14.40 -18.57
C GLU A 185 4.60 -15.82 -18.00
N SER A 186 4.18 -16.01 -16.75
CA SER A 186 4.07 -17.33 -16.11
C SER A 186 2.86 -18.17 -16.57
N GLY A 187 1.95 -17.62 -17.38
CA GLY A 187 0.72 -18.31 -17.82
C GLY A 187 -0.36 -18.45 -16.74
N ARG A 188 -0.14 -17.93 -15.51
CA ARG A 188 -1.06 -18.10 -14.37
C ARG A 188 -2.23 -17.11 -14.30
N THR A 189 -2.41 -16.27 -15.32
CA THR A 189 -3.45 -15.21 -15.33
C THR A 189 -4.88 -15.71 -15.05
N ARG A 190 -5.23 -16.92 -15.50
CA ARG A 190 -6.59 -17.48 -15.39
C ARG A 190 -6.84 -18.26 -14.10
N VAL A 191 -5.81 -18.45 -13.26
CA VAL A 191 -5.92 -19.19 -12.01
C VAL A 191 -6.29 -18.22 -10.88
N PRO A 192 -7.21 -18.59 -9.96
CA PRO A 192 -7.44 -17.82 -8.74
C PRO A 192 -6.18 -17.73 -7.88
N THR A 193 -6.02 -16.61 -7.19
CA THR A 193 -4.91 -16.41 -6.26
C THR A 193 -5.09 -17.27 -5.02
N THR A 194 -4.07 -18.06 -4.70
CA THR A 194 -3.98 -18.97 -3.54
C THR A 194 -3.50 -18.25 -2.28
N ASP A 195 -3.75 -18.85 -1.10
CA ASP A 195 -3.25 -18.29 0.16
C ASP A 195 -1.72 -18.26 0.26
N ALA A 196 -1.03 -19.22 -0.37
CA ALA A 196 0.43 -19.25 -0.43
C ALA A 196 0.99 -18.07 -1.26
N GLU A 197 0.38 -17.75 -2.40
CA GLU A 197 0.77 -16.59 -3.23
C GLU A 197 0.57 -15.28 -2.47
N ARG A 198 -0.52 -15.16 -1.72
CA ARG A 198 -0.80 -13.99 -0.88
C ARG A 198 0.19 -13.86 0.28
N ALA A 199 0.54 -14.98 0.93
CA ALA A 199 1.55 -15.00 1.98
C ALA A 199 2.94 -14.61 1.44
N ARG A 200 3.29 -15.07 0.24
CA ARG A 200 4.49 -14.65 -0.49
C ARG A 200 4.50 -13.15 -0.78
N PHE A 201 3.36 -12.59 -1.20
CA PHE A 201 3.26 -11.14 -1.42
C PHE A 201 3.51 -10.34 -0.15
N ASP A 202 2.91 -10.75 0.97
CA ASP A 202 3.16 -10.14 2.28
C ASP A 202 4.64 -10.27 2.68
N GLU A 203 5.23 -11.47 2.53
CA GLU A 203 6.64 -11.72 2.85
C GLU A 203 7.60 -10.84 2.03
N PHE A 204 7.39 -10.76 0.71
CA PHE A 204 8.21 -9.92 -0.17
C PHE A 204 8.20 -8.46 0.27
N PHE A 205 7.04 -7.94 0.67
CA PHE A 205 6.93 -6.57 1.14
C PHE A 205 7.13 -6.41 2.65
N LEU A 206 7.74 -7.39 3.34
CA LEU A 206 8.01 -7.31 4.78
C LEU A 206 6.75 -7.02 5.61
N VAL A 207 5.61 -7.60 5.23
CA VAL A 207 4.34 -7.50 5.94
C VAL A 207 4.11 -8.75 6.79
N SER A 208 3.77 -8.55 8.06
CA SER A 208 3.40 -9.63 8.98
C SER A 208 1.92 -9.51 9.37
N ARG A 209 1.18 -10.61 9.17
CA ARG A 209 -0.24 -10.71 9.54
C ARG A 209 -0.41 -11.23 10.96
N GLU A 210 -0.89 -10.38 11.87
CA GLU A 210 -1.07 -10.72 13.28
C GLU A 210 -2.16 -9.86 13.95
N ASN A 211 -2.54 -10.20 15.17
CA ASN A 211 -3.39 -9.31 15.97
C ASN A 211 -2.61 -8.06 16.34
N VAL A 212 -2.95 -6.92 15.72
CA VAL A 212 -2.28 -5.64 15.94
C VAL A 212 -3.16 -4.75 16.80
N CYS A 213 -2.55 -4.14 17.82
CA CYS A 213 -3.27 -3.20 18.66
C CYS A 213 -3.32 -1.79 18.06
N VAL A 214 -4.32 -1.00 18.48
CA VAL A 214 -4.58 0.35 17.92
C VAL A 214 -3.34 1.24 17.91
N SER A 215 -2.64 1.37 19.03
CA SER A 215 -1.44 2.24 19.12
C SER A 215 -0.29 1.75 18.23
N ARG A 216 -0.13 0.44 18.04
CA ARG A 216 0.92 -0.11 17.18
C ARG A 216 0.62 0.14 15.71
N TYR A 217 -0.64 -0.06 15.30
CA TYR A 217 -1.09 0.28 13.96
C TYR A 217 -0.90 1.78 13.69
N ALA A 218 -1.33 2.64 14.62
CA ALA A 218 -1.12 4.08 14.52
C ALA A 218 0.37 4.45 14.38
N ALA A 219 1.25 3.83 15.18
CA ALA A 219 2.69 4.06 15.09
C ALA A 219 3.28 3.67 13.73
N HIS A 220 2.94 2.50 13.18
CA HIS A 220 3.36 2.10 11.83
C HIS A 220 2.84 3.08 10.78
N ARG A 221 1.55 3.43 10.87
CA ARG A 221 0.90 4.33 9.93
C ARG A 221 1.57 5.70 9.90
N THR A 222 1.79 6.30 11.08
CA THR A 222 2.50 7.57 11.20
C THR A 222 3.93 7.46 10.69
N ALA A 223 4.69 6.46 11.13
CA ALA A 223 6.10 6.32 10.72
C ALA A 223 6.26 6.18 9.19
N VAL A 224 5.46 5.32 8.55
CA VAL A 224 5.52 5.10 7.10
C VAL A 224 5.13 6.37 6.33
N LEU A 225 3.98 6.97 6.65
CA LEU A 225 3.49 8.13 5.90
C LEU A 225 4.35 9.38 6.15
N THR A 226 4.89 9.56 7.36
CA THR A 226 5.85 10.64 7.65
C THR A 226 7.17 10.43 6.91
N ALA A 227 7.69 9.20 6.84
CA ALA A 227 8.92 8.91 6.08
C ALA A 227 8.74 9.21 4.58
N ILE A 228 7.56 8.89 4.01
CA ILE A 228 7.23 9.24 2.62
C ILE A 228 7.14 10.77 2.46
N ASP A 229 6.50 11.51 3.38
CA ASP A 229 6.47 13.00 3.32
C ASP A 229 7.87 13.61 3.37
N GLN A 230 8.73 13.11 4.26
CA GLN A 230 10.10 13.58 4.43
C GLN A 230 10.94 13.33 3.18
N ASP A 231 10.91 12.10 2.65
CA ASP A 231 11.62 11.78 1.40
C ASP A 231 11.09 12.58 0.20
N LEU A 232 9.77 12.84 0.11
CA LEU A 232 9.22 13.73 -0.92
C LEU A 232 9.58 15.21 -0.72
N ALA A 233 9.89 15.63 0.52
CA ALA A 233 10.37 16.98 0.79
C ALA A 233 11.80 17.18 0.29
N GLU A 234 12.65 16.17 0.48
CA GLU A 234 14.07 16.18 0.11
C GLU A 234 14.28 15.86 -1.37
N GLN A 235 13.46 14.95 -1.92
CA GLN A 235 13.56 14.45 -3.29
C GLN A 235 12.17 14.49 -3.97
N PRO A 236 11.67 15.68 -4.33
CA PRO A 236 10.30 15.85 -4.83
C PRO A 236 10.04 15.12 -6.14
N LEU A 237 8.84 14.55 -6.27
CA LEU A 237 8.34 14.01 -7.53
C LEU A 237 7.40 15.01 -8.23
N ARG A 238 6.36 15.43 -7.49
CA ARG A 238 5.47 16.53 -7.84
C ARG A 238 5.05 17.24 -6.55
N PRO A 239 4.89 18.58 -6.55
CA PRO A 239 4.45 19.31 -5.36
C PRO A 239 3.14 18.78 -4.77
N GLU A 240 2.15 18.51 -5.63
CA GLU A 240 0.80 18.10 -5.20
C GLU A 240 0.78 16.80 -4.39
N TYR A 241 1.72 15.89 -4.61
CA TYR A 241 1.76 14.59 -3.93
C TYR A 241 1.99 14.74 -2.43
N ARG A 242 2.79 15.72 -2.03
CA ARG A 242 3.06 16.00 -0.63
C ARG A 242 1.82 16.58 0.06
N ASP A 243 1.12 17.48 -0.62
CA ASP A 243 -0.09 18.11 -0.09
C ASP A 243 -1.20 17.08 0.11
N THR A 244 -1.39 16.16 -0.84
CA THR A 244 -2.33 15.03 -0.70
C THR A 244 -2.01 14.19 0.54
N LEU A 245 -0.75 13.80 0.75
CA LEU A 245 -0.36 12.98 1.90
C LEU A 245 -0.54 13.69 3.23
N ARG A 246 -0.18 14.97 3.31
CA ARG A 246 -0.38 15.79 4.51
C ARG A 246 -1.84 15.96 4.86
N THR A 247 -2.67 16.19 3.84
CA THR A 247 -4.12 16.26 4.03
C THR A 247 -4.64 14.94 4.56
N LEU A 248 -4.27 13.80 3.96
CA LEU A 248 -4.69 12.50 4.47
C LEU A 248 -4.22 12.26 5.91
N LEU A 249 -2.96 12.58 6.24
CA LEU A 249 -2.40 12.46 7.58
C LEU A 249 -3.19 13.25 8.64
N THR A 250 -3.77 14.40 8.29
CA THR A 250 -4.61 15.18 9.22
C THR A 250 -5.97 14.55 9.53
N HIS A 251 -6.40 13.57 8.73
CA HIS A 251 -7.68 12.87 8.88
C HIS A 251 -7.54 11.43 9.38
N LEU A 252 -6.31 10.93 9.56
CA LEU A 252 -5.99 9.57 9.99
C LEU A 252 -5.79 9.48 11.50
#